data_AF-A0A7S3BF60-F1
#
_entry.id   AF-A0A7S3BF60-F1
#
_cell.length_a   1.000
_cell.length_b   1.000
_cell.length_c   1.000
_cell.angle_alpha   90.00
_cell.angle_beta   90.00
_cell.angle_gamma   90.00
#
_symmetry.space_group_name_H-M   'P 1'
#
loop_
_entity.id
_entity.type
_entity.pdbx_description
1 polymer ?
#
loop_
_entity_poly.entity_id
_entity_poly.type
_entity_poly.pdbx_seq_one_letter_code
_entity_poly.pdbx_strand_id
1 'polypeptide(L)'
;EVRIKWTVVNDKLHRAEPKGKHMSFDEDKLLAKIMQEELTCICRALRLGDTASALEAAESRISWREIATRWVQSGGDVSRTQNTLRMAWRLRVCPEASRLAQADEMQQDLELVRNLHESGAEDETEVAWFRILPGFSSDKAKARFRLLTKRVGYELHALGFGEVVDRLKPLLEKAVQARQQAVKLEEAAGDGASSASEDEPRLR
;
A
#
# COMPACT_ATOMS: atom_id res chain seq x y z
N GLU A 1 -14.78 -0.18 21.09
CA GLU A 1 -14.32 -1.35 20.32
C GLU A 1 -13.61 -0.85 19.07
N VAL A 2 -12.30 -1.07 18.95
CA VAL A 2 -11.52 -0.64 17.78
C VAL A 2 -11.87 -1.55 16.60
N ARG A 3 -12.59 -1.03 15.61
CA ARG A 3 -12.88 -1.72 14.34
C ARG A 3 -12.06 -1.07 13.22
N ILE A 4 -10.80 -1.45 13.12
CA ILE A 4 -10.01 -1.11 11.94
C ILE A 4 -10.52 -2.02 10.79
N LYS A 5 -11.09 -1.41 9.74
CA LYS A 5 -11.52 -2.10 8.53
C LYS A 5 -10.30 -2.29 7.62
N TRP A 6 -9.78 -3.51 7.56
CA TRP A 6 -8.69 -3.88 6.68
C TRP A 6 -9.27 -4.37 5.35
N THR A 7 -9.15 -3.58 4.29
CA THR A 7 -9.51 -3.99 2.93
C THR A 7 -8.29 -4.60 2.25
N VAL A 8 -8.37 -5.89 1.91
CA VAL A 8 -7.40 -6.52 1.01
C VAL A 8 -7.52 -5.83 -0.34
N VAL A 9 -6.42 -5.21 -0.77
CA VAL A 9 -6.35 -4.51 -2.06
C VAL A 9 -6.20 -5.57 -3.15
N ASN A 10 -7.20 -5.67 -4.03
CA ASN A 10 -7.24 -6.44 -5.29
C ASN A 10 -7.55 -7.95 -5.29
N ASP A 11 -8.85 -8.28 -5.34
CA ASP A 11 -9.39 -9.60 -5.75
C ASP A 11 -9.19 -9.91 -7.26
N LYS A 12 -8.98 -8.87 -8.09
CA LYS A 12 -8.89 -9.02 -9.55
C LYS A 12 -7.50 -9.39 -10.08
N LEU A 13 -6.43 -9.27 -9.27
CA LEU A 13 -5.06 -9.56 -9.71
C LEU A 13 -4.76 -11.06 -9.78
N HIS A 14 -5.46 -11.88 -9.00
CA HIS A 14 -5.10 -13.28 -8.80
C HIS A 14 -5.71 -14.28 -9.79
N ARG A 15 -6.55 -13.83 -10.74
CA ARG A 15 -7.25 -14.75 -11.67
C ARG A 15 -6.39 -15.28 -12.83
N ALA A 16 -5.13 -14.84 -12.97
CA ALA A 16 -4.33 -15.15 -14.16
C ALA A 16 -2.99 -15.86 -13.89
N GLU A 17 -2.66 -16.22 -12.65
CA GLU A 17 -1.27 -16.61 -12.32
C GLU A 17 -1.04 -18.13 -12.18
N PRO A 18 0.10 -18.66 -12.69
CA PRO A 18 0.47 -20.06 -12.56
C PRO A 18 0.81 -20.42 -11.11
N LYS A 19 0.27 -21.56 -10.65
CA LYS A 19 0.43 -22.07 -9.29
C LYS A 19 1.91 -22.34 -8.96
N GLY A 20 2.40 -21.75 -7.86
CA GLY A 20 3.58 -22.27 -7.14
C GLY A 20 4.65 -21.26 -6.73
N LYS A 21 4.73 -20.05 -7.32
CA LYS A 21 5.75 -19.06 -6.95
C LYS A 21 5.23 -17.85 -6.18
N HIS A 22 4.02 -17.39 -6.47
CA HIS A 22 3.42 -16.21 -5.83
C HIS A 22 2.40 -16.62 -4.78
N MET A 23 2.19 -15.76 -3.78
CA MET A 23 1.10 -15.93 -2.79
C MET A 23 -0.23 -15.66 -3.47
N SER A 24 -1.15 -16.59 -3.30
CA SER A 24 -2.53 -16.49 -3.77
C SER A 24 -3.32 -15.42 -3.01
N PHE A 25 -4.50 -15.07 -3.53
CA PHE A 25 -5.40 -14.13 -2.86
C PHE A 25 -5.85 -14.60 -1.48
N ASP A 26 -6.11 -15.91 -1.36
CA ASP A 26 -6.53 -16.50 -0.09
C ASP A 26 -5.38 -16.50 0.92
N GLU A 27 -4.14 -16.67 0.44
CA GLU A 27 -2.94 -16.47 1.24
C GLU A 27 -2.79 -15.01 1.70
N ASP A 28 -3.07 -14.03 0.83
CA ASP A 28 -3.01 -12.61 1.20
C ASP A 28 -4.11 -12.22 2.20
N LYS A 29 -5.33 -12.75 2.04
CA LYS A 29 -6.42 -12.61 3.02
C LYS A 29 -6.06 -13.24 4.37
N LEU A 30 -5.45 -14.42 4.34
CA LEU A 30 -5.02 -15.09 5.56
C LEU A 30 -3.96 -14.25 6.28
N LEU A 31 -2.99 -13.72 5.54
CA LEU A 31 -1.96 -12.84 6.09
C LEU A 31 -2.59 -11.56 6.65
N ALA A 32 -3.56 -10.95 5.96
CA ALA A 32 -4.28 -9.77 6.42
C ALA A 32 -4.96 -10.02 7.77
N LYS A 33 -5.63 -11.16 7.90
CA LYS A 33 -6.34 -11.55 9.13
C LYS A 33 -5.36 -11.73 10.30
N ILE A 34 -4.29 -12.50 10.09
CA ILE A 34 -3.27 -12.73 11.13
C ILE A 34 -2.66 -11.40 11.58
N MET A 35 -2.32 -10.52 10.64
CA MET A 35 -1.72 -9.23 10.92
C MET A 35 -2.69 -8.27 11.62
N GLN A 36 -3.97 -8.28 11.26
CA GLN A 36 -5.01 -7.52 11.96
C GLN A 36 -5.12 -7.95 13.44
N GLU A 37 -5.14 -9.25 13.71
CA GLU A 37 -5.21 -9.79 15.06
C GLU A 37 -3.96 -9.41 15.87
N GLU A 38 -2.79 -9.50 15.26
CA GLU A 38 -1.51 -9.13 15.88
C GLU A 38 -1.43 -7.64 16.21
N LEU A 39 -1.71 -6.78 15.22
CA LEU A 39 -1.70 -5.33 15.40
C LEU A 39 -2.72 -4.87 16.43
N THR A 40 -3.91 -5.48 16.46
CA THR A 40 -4.92 -5.19 17.49
C THR A 40 -4.40 -5.56 18.89
N CYS A 41 -3.69 -6.68 19.02
CA CYS A 41 -3.08 -7.10 20.28
C CYS A 41 -2.01 -6.10 20.74
N ILE A 42 -1.10 -5.71 19.84
CA ILE A 42 -0.01 -4.77 20.12
C ILE A 42 -0.57 -3.38 20.48
N CYS A 43 -1.51 -2.85 19.70
CA CYS A 43 -2.14 -1.56 20.00
C CYS A 43 -2.82 -1.56 21.36
N ARG A 44 -3.52 -2.65 21.72
CA ARG A 44 -4.14 -2.79 23.04
C ARG A 44 -3.11 -2.86 24.16
N ALA A 45 -2.06 -3.64 23.99
CA ALA A 45 -1.00 -3.81 24.98
C ALA A 45 -0.25 -2.49 25.25
N LEU A 46 -0.01 -1.71 24.19
CA LEU A 46 0.70 -0.43 24.25
C LEU A 46 -0.23 0.77 24.51
N ARG A 47 -1.54 0.55 24.65
CA ARG A 47 -2.57 1.59 24.78
C ARG A 47 -2.48 2.66 23.69
N LEU A 48 -2.13 2.22 22.48
CA LEU A 48 -2.04 3.07 21.31
C LEU A 48 -3.45 3.36 20.80
N GLY A 49 -3.73 4.63 20.46
CA GLY A 49 -4.99 5.04 19.86
C GLY A 49 -5.08 4.68 18.37
N ASP A 50 -6.17 5.08 17.71
CA ASP A 50 -6.43 4.75 16.31
C ASP A 50 -5.76 5.74 15.32
N THR A 51 -4.58 6.27 15.67
CA THR A 51 -3.83 7.21 14.81
C THR A 51 -2.85 6.47 13.89
N ALA A 52 -2.48 7.08 12.77
CA ALA A 52 -1.49 6.51 11.85
C ALA A 52 -0.13 6.26 12.54
N SER A 53 0.31 7.19 13.40
CA SER A 53 1.56 7.06 14.16
C SER A 53 1.53 5.88 15.17
N ALA A 54 0.36 5.62 15.76
CA ALA A 54 0.16 4.46 16.62
C ALA A 54 0.26 3.13 15.85
N LEU A 55 -0.25 3.09 14.62
CA LEU A 55 -0.15 1.90 13.77
C LEU A 55 1.29 1.60 13.35
N GLU A 56 2.05 2.62 12.96
CA GLU A 56 3.47 2.50 12.62
C GLU A 56 4.30 2.00 13.81
N ALA A 57 4.03 2.56 15.01
CA ALA A 57 4.64 2.09 16.24
C ALA A 57 4.31 0.61 16.52
N ALA A 58 3.07 0.19 16.27
CA ALA A 58 2.68 -1.21 16.42
C ALA A 58 3.33 -2.13 15.38
N GLU A 59 3.43 -1.71 14.10
CA GLU A 59 4.09 -2.47 13.04
C GLU A 59 5.58 -2.70 13.33
N SER A 60 6.25 -1.71 13.94
CA SER A 60 7.66 -1.82 14.34
C SER A 60 7.92 -2.92 15.38
N ARG A 61 6.86 -3.35 16.09
CA ARG A 61 6.93 -4.35 17.16
C ARG A 61 6.55 -5.77 16.70
N ILE A 62 6.18 -5.94 15.43
CA ILE A 62 5.74 -7.23 14.91
C ILE A 62 6.90 -8.23 14.86
N SER A 63 6.69 -9.38 15.52
CA SER A 63 7.58 -10.54 15.46
C SER A 63 7.24 -11.40 14.23
N TRP A 64 7.99 -11.25 13.14
CA TRP A 64 7.76 -12.02 11.91
C TRP A 64 7.94 -13.54 12.08
N ARG A 65 8.66 -13.95 13.12
CA ARG A 65 8.76 -15.36 13.52
C ARG A 65 7.42 -15.88 14.05
N GLU A 66 6.77 -15.11 14.93
CA GLU A 66 5.44 -15.46 15.46
C GLU A 66 4.37 -15.42 14.37
N ILE A 67 4.44 -14.45 13.45
CA ILE A 67 3.57 -14.41 12.27
C ILE A 67 3.72 -15.69 11.44
N ALA A 68 4.94 -16.15 11.18
CA ALA A 68 5.17 -17.40 10.45
C ALA A 68 4.67 -18.63 11.20
N THR A 69 4.76 -18.65 12.54
CA THR A 69 4.17 -19.73 13.34
C THR A 69 2.64 -19.73 13.23
N ARG A 70 2.00 -18.56 13.39
CA ARG A 70 0.54 -18.40 13.28
C ARG A 70 0.03 -18.70 11.87
N TRP A 71 0.82 -18.37 10.85
CA TRP A 71 0.55 -18.70 9.46
C TRP A 71 0.32 -20.19 9.25
N VAL A 72 1.28 -21.02 9.69
CA VAL A 72 1.17 -22.49 9.58
C VAL A 72 0.02 -23.03 10.42
N GLN A 73 -0.16 -22.52 11.64
CA GLN A 73 -1.28 -22.92 12.52
C GLN A 73 -2.66 -22.60 11.91
N SER A 74 -2.73 -21.56 11.08
CA SER A 74 -3.96 -21.13 10.41
C SER A 74 -4.18 -21.80 9.05
N GLY A 75 -3.38 -22.82 8.71
CA GLY A 75 -3.48 -23.57 7.46
C GLY A 75 -2.75 -22.94 6.26
N GLY A 76 -1.87 -21.96 6.51
CA GLY A 76 -1.00 -21.39 5.49
C GLY A 76 0.12 -22.33 5.06
N ASP A 77 0.59 -22.18 3.82
CA ASP A 77 1.65 -23.02 3.26
C ASP A 77 2.98 -22.84 4.04
N VAL A 78 3.54 -23.96 4.52
CA VAL A 78 4.80 -24.04 5.27
C VAL A 78 5.99 -23.57 4.43
N SER A 79 5.88 -23.59 3.10
CA SER A 79 6.92 -23.08 2.19
C SER A 79 7.10 -21.55 2.29
N ARG A 80 6.13 -20.82 2.86
CA ARG A 80 6.20 -19.35 3.02
C ARG A 80 7.05 -18.98 4.22
N THR A 81 8.27 -18.50 3.93
CA THR A 81 9.18 -18.03 4.96
C THR A 81 8.69 -16.72 5.60
N GLN A 82 9.20 -16.40 6.80
CA GLN A 82 8.97 -15.10 7.44
C GLN A 82 9.31 -13.90 6.53
N ASN A 83 10.33 -14.03 5.67
CA ASN A 83 10.71 -12.98 4.72
C ASN A 83 9.67 -12.84 3.60
N THR A 84 9.12 -13.97 3.12
CA THR A 84 8.04 -13.99 2.12
C THR A 84 6.80 -13.28 2.66
N LEU A 85 6.38 -13.62 3.89
CA LEU A 85 5.23 -13.00 4.54
C LEU A 85 5.46 -11.51 4.83
N ARG A 86 6.66 -11.13 5.26
CA ARG A 86 7.03 -9.72 5.47
C ARG A 86 6.96 -8.89 4.20
N MET A 87 7.47 -9.43 3.09
CA MET A 87 7.41 -8.76 1.79
C MET A 87 5.96 -8.70 1.28
N ALA A 88 5.20 -9.78 1.42
CA ALA A 88 3.78 -9.80 1.09
C ALA A 88 2.99 -8.74 1.86
N TRP A 89 3.20 -8.64 3.17
CA TRP A 89 2.61 -7.60 4.00
C TRP A 89 2.97 -6.22 3.46
N ARG A 90 4.26 -5.90 3.37
CA ARG A 90 4.72 -4.57 2.97
C ARG A 90 4.33 -4.15 1.55
N LEU A 91 4.13 -5.09 0.64
CA LEU A 91 3.92 -4.78 -0.78
C LEU A 91 2.47 -4.91 -1.21
N ARG A 92 1.68 -5.80 -0.58
CA ARG A 92 0.36 -6.20 -1.10
C ARG A 92 -0.77 -6.13 -0.07
N VAL A 93 -0.48 -6.31 1.21
CA VAL A 93 -1.51 -6.49 2.24
C VAL A 93 -1.62 -5.31 3.22
N CYS A 94 -0.50 -4.66 3.54
CA CYS A 94 -0.44 -3.53 4.45
C CYS A 94 -1.12 -2.30 3.81
N PRO A 95 -2.10 -1.67 4.49
CA PRO A 95 -2.69 -0.41 4.04
C PRO A 95 -1.67 0.73 4.01
N GLU A 96 -0.58 0.64 4.77
CA GLU A 96 0.51 1.60 4.82
C GLU A 96 1.43 1.52 3.58
N ALA A 97 1.37 0.43 2.81
CA ALA A 97 1.88 0.42 1.43
C ALA A 97 1.12 1.41 0.53
N SER A 98 -0.09 1.82 0.95
CA SER A 98 -0.85 2.94 0.38
C SER A 98 -0.63 4.28 1.12
N ARG A 99 0.17 4.33 2.20
CA ARG A 99 0.52 5.57 2.94
C ARG A 99 1.99 5.99 2.83
N LEU A 100 2.93 5.08 2.52
CA LEU A 100 4.37 5.37 2.36
C LEU A 100 4.76 5.78 0.94
N ALA A 101 3.83 6.40 0.23
CA ALA A 101 4.19 7.44 -0.70
C ALA A 101 3.52 8.70 -0.16
N GLN A 102 4.32 9.72 0.16
CA GLN A 102 3.77 11.07 0.38
C GLN A 102 2.80 11.39 -0.77
N ALA A 103 1.76 12.20 -0.56
CA ALA A 103 0.85 12.56 -1.65
C ALA A 103 1.63 13.05 -2.90
N ASP A 104 2.71 13.79 -2.67
CA ASP A 104 3.67 14.21 -3.69
C ASP A 104 4.41 13.06 -4.38
N GLU A 105 4.79 12.03 -3.64
CA GLU A 105 5.43 10.83 -4.18
C GLU A 105 4.45 9.98 -5.01
N MET A 106 3.19 9.85 -4.57
CA MET A 106 2.15 9.17 -5.36
C MET A 106 1.82 9.95 -6.63
N GLN A 107 1.79 11.27 -6.53
CA GLN A 107 1.57 12.14 -7.68
C GLN A 107 2.73 12.04 -8.68
N GLN A 108 3.98 11.99 -8.21
CA GLN A 108 5.16 11.74 -9.04
C GLN A 108 5.14 10.34 -9.67
N ASP A 109 4.68 9.32 -8.94
CA ASP A 109 4.53 7.95 -9.47
C ASP A 109 3.47 7.90 -10.58
N LEU A 110 2.34 8.58 -10.37
CA LEU A 110 1.30 8.70 -11.37
C LEU A 110 1.81 9.46 -12.61
N GLU A 111 2.50 10.58 -12.42
CA GLU A 111 3.06 11.38 -13.52
C GLU A 111 4.07 10.57 -14.33
N LEU A 112 4.97 9.84 -13.65
CA LEU A 112 5.91 8.93 -14.31
C LEU A 112 5.17 7.92 -15.19
N VAL A 113 4.15 7.23 -14.66
CA VAL A 113 3.41 6.21 -15.43
C VAL A 113 2.56 6.83 -16.53
N ARG A 114 1.99 8.02 -16.34
CA ARG A 114 1.29 8.76 -17.40
C ARG A 114 2.23 9.10 -18.54
N ASN A 115 3.42 9.62 -18.25
CA ASN A 115 4.38 9.98 -19.28
C ASN A 115 4.90 8.74 -20.03
N LEU A 116 5.07 7.60 -19.34
CA LEU A 116 5.39 6.32 -19.97
C LEU A 116 4.27 5.82 -20.89
N HIS A 117 3.02 5.99 -20.47
CA HIS A 117 1.86 5.64 -21.28
C HIS A 117 1.72 6.57 -22.49
N GLU A 118 1.99 7.86 -22.33
CA GLU A 118 1.92 8.87 -23.39
C GLU A 118 3.09 8.75 -24.38
N SER A 119 4.24 8.22 -23.96
CA SER A 119 5.35 7.95 -24.87
C SER A 119 5.05 6.82 -25.86
N GLY A 120 4.06 5.96 -25.56
CA GLY A 120 3.68 4.84 -26.43
C GLY A 120 4.79 3.80 -26.64
N ALA A 121 5.73 3.71 -25.70
CA ALA A 121 6.87 2.81 -25.80
C ALA A 121 6.41 1.38 -25.49
N GLU A 122 6.77 0.43 -26.34
CA GLU A 122 6.45 -0.98 -26.13
C GLU A 122 7.52 -1.71 -25.31
N ASP A 123 8.72 -1.11 -25.19
CA ASP A 123 9.83 -1.63 -24.40
C ASP A 123 10.58 -0.56 -23.57
N GLU A 124 11.40 -1.00 -22.60
CA GLU A 124 12.19 -0.09 -21.76
C GLU A 124 13.29 0.67 -22.53
N THR A 125 13.71 0.19 -23.70
CA THR A 125 14.80 0.76 -24.50
C THR A 125 14.35 1.93 -25.38
N GLU A 126 13.07 1.94 -25.76
CA GLU A 126 12.40 3.00 -26.51
C GLU A 126 12.10 4.24 -25.66
N VAL A 127 12.01 4.06 -24.34
CA VAL A 127 11.71 5.15 -23.42
C VAL A 127 12.89 6.11 -23.30
N ALA A 128 12.64 7.39 -23.59
CA ALA A 128 13.56 8.48 -23.29
C ALA A 128 13.56 8.82 -21.77
N TRP A 129 14.12 7.92 -20.96
CA TRP A 129 14.08 7.99 -19.48
C TRP A 129 14.58 9.30 -18.88
N PHE A 130 15.53 9.97 -19.53
CA PHE A 130 16.09 11.24 -19.07
C PHE A 130 15.11 12.43 -19.22
N ARG A 131 14.02 12.25 -19.99
CA ARG A 131 12.98 13.27 -20.22
C ARG A 131 11.62 12.89 -19.61
N ILE A 132 11.48 11.66 -19.14
CA ILE A 132 10.17 11.12 -18.76
C ILE A 132 9.56 11.82 -17.55
N LEU A 133 10.39 12.33 -16.64
CA LEU A 133 9.93 13.09 -15.49
C LEU A 133 10.96 14.19 -15.15
N PRO A 134 10.58 15.47 -15.22
CA PRO A 134 11.48 16.57 -14.86
C PRO A 134 12.02 16.42 -13.43
N GLY A 135 13.32 16.65 -13.24
CA GLY A 135 13.98 16.52 -11.93
C GLY A 135 14.35 15.09 -11.51
N PHE A 136 14.09 14.09 -12.36
CA PHE A 136 14.56 12.73 -12.16
C PHE A 136 15.71 12.41 -13.12
N SER A 137 16.73 11.72 -12.61
CA SER A 137 17.69 11.04 -13.48
C SER A 137 17.06 9.79 -14.09
N SER A 138 17.59 9.35 -15.24
CA SER A 138 17.14 8.12 -15.91
C SER A 138 17.11 6.92 -14.96
N ASP A 139 18.16 6.74 -14.15
CA ASP A 139 18.26 5.60 -13.23
C ASP A 139 17.23 5.67 -12.11
N LYS A 140 16.94 6.88 -11.62
CA LYS A 140 15.92 7.10 -10.59
C LYS A 140 14.53 6.79 -11.13
N ALA A 141 14.22 7.24 -12.35
CA ALA A 141 12.94 6.94 -13.00
C ALA A 141 12.76 5.43 -13.25
N LYS A 142 13.80 4.76 -13.78
CA LYS A 142 13.81 3.30 -13.97
C LYS A 142 13.63 2.53 -12.67
N ALA A 143 14.40 2.88 -11.63
CA ALA A 143 14.31 2.23 -10.33
C ALA A 143 12.92 2.38 -9.72
N ARG A 144 12.32 3.57 -9.86
CA ARG A 144 10.99 3.87 -9.37
C ARG A 144 9.90 3.10 -10.12
N PHE A 145 9.97 3.05 -11.45
CA PHE A 145 9.08 2.22 -12.26
C PHE A 145 9.19 0.72 -11.90
N ARG A 146 10.40 0.18 -11.78
CA ARG A 146 10.63 -1.22 -11.36
C ARG A 146 10.12 -1.51 -9.95
N LEU A 147 10.19 -0.52 -9.05
CA LEU A 147 9.61 -0.63 -7.72
C LEU A 147 8.09 -0.67 -7.77
N LEU A 148 7.46 0.19 -8.59
CA LEU A 148 5.99 0.23 -8.78
C LEU A 148 5.46 -1.08 -9.35
N THR A 149 6.08 -1.57 -10.42
CA THR A 149 5.72 -2.86 -11.03
C THR A 149 5.82 -4.00 -10.02
N LYS A 150 6.93 -4.06 -9.26
CA LYS A 150 7.12 -5.05 -8.19
C LYS A 150 6.11 -4.92 -7.04
N ARG A 151 5.74 -3.71 -6.64
CA ARG A 151 4.73 -3.45 -5.59
C ARG A 151 3.36 -3.97 -6.01
N VAL A 152 2.98 -3.74 -7.26
CA VAL A 152 1.71 -4.21 -7.80
C VAL A 152 1.76 -5.70 -8.16
N GLY A 153 2.94 -6.30 -8.23
CA GLY A 153 3.14 -7.71 -8.55
C GLY A 153 3.20 -7.99 -10.05
N TYR A 154 3.42 -6.98 -10.88
CA TYR A 154 3.60 -7.17 -12.31
C TYR A 154 5.04 -7.61 -12.62
N GLU A 155 5.17 -8.78 -13.26
CA GLU A 155 6.42 -9.22 -13.85
C GLU A 155 6.51 -8.71 -15.30
N LEU A 156 7.44 -7.77 -15.53
CA LEU A 156 7.66 -7.14 -16.85
C LEU A 156 7.91 -8.16 -17.97
N HIS A 157 8.60 -9.26 -17.66
CA HIS A 157 8.88 -10.32 -18.64
C HIS A 157 7.66 -11.17 -19.00
N ALA A 158 6.62 -11.19 -18.16
CA ALA A 158 5.43 -12.01 -18.36
C ALA A 158 4.31 -11.26 -19.09
N LEU A 159 4.14 -9.96 -18.81
CA LEU A 159 3.08 -9.12 -19.38
C LEU A 159 3.58 -8.20 -20.51
N GLY A 160 4.89 -7.97 -20.62
CA GLY A 160 5.43 -6.95 -21.54
C GLY A 160 5.32 -5.54 -20.98
N PHE A 161 6.21 -4.64 -21.40
CA PHE A 161 6.36 -3.32 -20.80
C PHE A 161 5.11 -2.44 -20.99
N GLY A 162 4.61 -2.32 -22.23
CA GLY A 162 3.41 -1.52 -22.54
C GLY A 162 2.18 -1.96 -21.75
N GLU A 163 1.91 -3.27 -21.70
CA GLU A 163 0.76 -3.81 -20.95
C GLU A 163 0.86 -3.53 -19.44
N VAL A 164 2.07 -3.58 -18.88
CA VAL A 164 2.32 -3.23 -17.48
C VAL A 164 2.03 -1.76 -17.22
N VAL A 165 2.45 -0.86 -18.11
CA VAL A 165 2.17 0.58 -18.03
C VAL A 165 0.66 0.85 -18.10
N ASP A 166 -0.04 0.22 -19.05
CA ASP A 166 -1.50 0.36 -19.24
C ASP A 166 -2.29 -0.08 -18.01
N ARG A 167 -1.82 -1.13 -17.32
CA ARG A 167 -2.45 -1.63 -16.10
C ARG A 167 -2.11 -0.80 -14.86
N LEU A 168 -0.89 -0.25 -14.78
CA LEU A 168 -0.46 0.57 -13.65
C LEU A 168 -1.19 1.92 -13.59
N LYS A 169 -1.39 2.57 -14.74
CA LYS A 169 -2.00 3.92 -14.82
C LYS A 169 -3.34 4.03 -14.08
N PRO A 170 -4.39 3.25 -14.40
CA PRO A 170 -5.69 3.37 -13.74
C PRO A 170 -5.66 2.95 -12.26
N LEU A 171 -4.69 2.14 -11.84
CA LEU A 171 -4.52 1.78 -10.43
C LEU A 171 -3.97 2.95 -9.62
N LEU A 172 -2.94 3.62 -10.15
CA LEU A 172 -2.35 4.79 -9.50
C LEU A 172 -3.31 5.98 -9.46
N GLU A 173 -4.09 6.22 -10.52
CA GLU A 173 -5.11 7.28 -10.55
C GLU A 173 -6.13 7.12 -9.41
N LYS A 174 -6.64 5.90 -9.22
CA LYS A 174 -7.58 5.58 -8.13
C LYS A 174 -6.94 5.72 -6.76
N ALA A 175 -5.68 5.27 -6.62
CA ALA A 175 -4.96 5.35 -5.35
C ALA A 175 -4.71 6.82 -4.94
N VAL A 176 -4.31 7.68 -5.88
CA VAL A 176 -4.14 9.11 -5.66
C VAL A 176 -5.48 9.77 -5.28
N GLN A 177 -6.56 9.48 -6.01
CA GLN A 177 -7.89 10.02 -5.70
C GLN A 177 -8.36 9.63 -4.30
N ALA A 178 -8.20 8.35 -3.93
CA ALA A 178 -8.56 7.87 -2.60
C ALA A 178 -7.76 8.59 -1.50
N ARG A 179 -6.46 8.86 -1.74
CA ARG A 179 -5.63 9.59 -0.77
C ARG A 179 -6.06 11.05 -0.64
N GLN A 180 -6.34 11.73 -1.75
CA GLN A 180 -6.84 13.11 -1.73
C GLN A 180 -8.18 13.23 -0.99
N GLN A 181 -9.08 12.26 -1.16
CA GLN A 181 -10.33 12.20 -0.40
C GLN A 181 -10.09 11.97 1.09
N ALA A 182 -9.16 11.09 1.46
CA ALA A 182 -8.80 10.86 2.85
C ALA A 182 -8.24 12.11 3.54
N VAL A 183 -7.34 12.85 2.86
CA VAL A 183 -6.79 14.11 3.39
C VAL A 183 -7.88 15.15 3.62
N LYS A 184 -8.81 15.33 2.67
CA LYS A 184 -9.94 16.26 2.83
C LYS A 184 -10.85 15.89 4.01
N LEU A 185 -11.06 14.59 4.25
CA LEU A 185 -11.86 14.12 5.39
C LEU A 185 -11.12 14.31 6.72
N GLU A 186 -9.79 14.12 6.74
CA GLU A 186 -8.94 14.38 7.91
C GLU A 186 -8.93 15.88 8.27
N GLU A 187 -8.83 16.78 7.29
CA GLU A 187 -8.91 18.24 7.47
C GLU A 187 -10.30 18.67 7.97
N ALA A 188 -11.38 18.14 7.38
CA ALA A 188 -12.74 18.44 7.81
C ALA A 188 -13.06 17.92 9.23
N ALA A 189 -12.43 16.83 9.67
CA ALA A 189 -12.58 16.30 11.02
C ALA A 189 -11.73 17.07 12.05
N GLY A 190 -10.61 17.67 11.63
CA GLY A 190 -9.74 18.49 12.49
C GLY A 190 -10.33 19.86 12.85
N ASP A 191 -11.07 20.50 11.94
CA ASP A 191 -11.69 21.81 12.16
C ASP A 191 -12.97 21.77 13.03
N GLY A 192 -13.55 20.58 13.24
CA GLY A 192 -14.75 20.39 14.06
C GLY A 192 -14.53 20.42 15.58
N ALA A 193 -13.27 20.48 16.05
CA ALA A 193 -12.94 20.41 17.47
C ALA A 193 -12.64 21.78 18.14
N SER A 194 -12.70 22.90 17.40
CA SER A 194 -12.27 24.22 17.90
C SER A 194 -13.40 25.25 18.09
N SER A 195 -14.67 24.86 18.06
CA SER A 195 -15.80 25.82 18.20
C SER A 195 -16.93 25.35 19.12
N ALA A 196 -16.59 24.84 20.31
CA ALA A 196 -17.58 24.58 21.36
C ALA A 196 -17.02 24.86 22.77
N SER A 197 -16.58 26.09 23.02
CA SER A 197 -16.47 26.60 24.39
C SER A 197 -16.39 28.12 24.37
N GLU A 198 -17.56 28.78 24.42
CA GLU A 198 -17.76 30.09 25.06
C GLU A 198 -19.25 30.47 24.92
N ASP A 199 -20.09 30.00 25.85
CA ASP A 199 -21.22 30.81 26.33
C ASP A 199 -21.74 30.21 27.64
N GLU A 200 -21.13 30.63 28.74
CA GLU A 200 -21.66 30.41 30.09
C GLU A 200 -22.41 31.69 30.48
N PRO A 201 -23.76 31.71 30.53
CA PRO A 201 -24.49 32.90 30.88
C PRO A 201 -24.38 33.11 32.40
N ARG A 202 -23.60 34.12 32.81
CA ARG A 202 -23.66 34.67 34.16
C ARG A 202 -25.07 35.22 34.41
N LEU A 203 -25.87 34.48 35.18
CA LEU A 203 -27.07 35.01 35.83
C LEU A 203 -26.79 35.13 37.34
N ARG A 204 -26.98 36.38 37.77
CA ARG A 204 -26.92 37.02 39.08
C ARG A 204 -27.10 36.15 40.33
#